data_AF-D4BH77-F1
#
_entry.id   AF-D4BH77-F1
#
_cell.length_a   1.000
_cell.length_b   1.000
_cell.length_c   1.000
_cell.angle_alpha   90.00
_cell.angle_beta   90.00
_cell.angle_gamma   90.00
#
_symmetry.space_group_name_H-M   'P 1'
#
loop_
_entity.id
_entity.type
_entity.pdbx_description
1 polymer ?
#
loop_
_entity_poly.entity_id
_entity_poly.type
_entity_poly.pdbx_seq_one_letter_code
_entity_poly.pdbx_strand_id
1 'polypeptide(L)'
;MKNTDINSAPSEAHAQTEGAGKSAKNDTPQPLEMLQKSDLEMVRVLDDLIYLLIRKGVIAITDLPPMAQVKLMNRANARQELGGLEQLLGSDDRIF
;
A
#
# COMPACT_ATOMS: atom_id res chain seq x y z
N MET A 1 48.68 -3.92 -38.79
CA MET A 1 50.01 -3.71 -38.20
C MET A 1 50.03 -4.38 -36.83
N LYS A 2 51.10 -5.12 -36.54
CA LYS A 2 51.42 -5.64 -35.21
C LYS A 2 51.68 -4.45 -34.27
N ASN A 3 51.41 -4.60 -32.98
CA ASN A 3 52.40 -4.36 -31.93
C ASN A 3 51.87 -4.94 -30.61
N THR A 4 52.67 -5.89 -30.15
CA THR A 4 52.60 -6.68 -28.93
C THR A 4 53.09 -5.86 -27.74
N ASP A 5 52.80 -6.39 -26.56
CA ASP A 5 53.68 -6.46 -25.39
C ASP A 5 53.42 -5.54 -24.19
N ILE A 6 53.37 -6.25 -23.06
CA ILE A 6 54.00 -5.95 -21.76
C ILE A 6 53.43 -4.84 -20.88
N ASN A 7 52.59 -5.22 -19.91
CA ASN A 7 53.13 -5.34 -18.55
C ASN A 7 52.17 -6.07 -17.60
N SER A 8 52.70 -7.10 -16.96
CA SER A 8 52.20 -7.69 -15.73
C SER A 8 52.21 -6.65 -14.60
N ALA A 9 51.24 -6.75 -13.70
CA ALA A 9 51.23 -6.05 -12.41
C ALA A 9 52.48 -6.39 -11.57
N PRO A 10 52.88 -5.55 -10.60
CA PRO A 10 52.29 -5.70 -9.26
C PRO A 10 52.14 -4.41 -8.43
N SER A 11 51.20 -4.48 -7.47
CA SER A 11 51.28 -4.03 -6.06
C SER A 11 51.93 -2.67 -5.73
N GLU A 12 51.12 -1.73 -5.21
CA GLU A 12 51.14 -1.24 -3.80
C GLU A 12 50.51 0.16 -3.64
N ALA A 13 49.56 0.22 -2.70
CA ALA A 13 49.29 1.29 -1.74
C ALA A 13 48.86 2.72 -2.17
N HIS A 14 47.67 3.06 -1.67
CA HIS A 14 47.24 4.37 -1.17
C HIS A 14 46.96 5.52 -2.14
N ALA A 15 45.68 5.67 -2.48
CA ALA A 15 45.01 6.96 -2.35
C ALA A 15 43.57 6.73 -1.88
N GLN A 16 43.35 6.95 -0.59
CA GLN A 16 42.02 7.21 -0.05
C GLN A 16 41.49 8.47 -0.72
N THR A 17 40.46 8.36 -1.55
CA THR A 17 39.41 9.39 -1.66
C THR A 17 38.28 8.71 -2.42
N GLU A 18 37.23 8.29 -1.72
CA GLU A 18 35.83 8.40 -2.15
C GLU A 18 35.03 7.94 -0.94
N GLY A 19 34.74 8.90 -0.07
CA GLY A 19 33.62 8.76 0.85
C GLY A 19 32.35 8.70 0.03
N ALA A 20 32.02 7.52 -0.48
CA ALA A 20 30.65 7.16 -0.79
C ALA A 20 29.94 7.07 0.56
N GLY A 21 29.56 8.24 1.07
CA GLY A 21 28.54 8.37 2.09
C GLY A 21 27.36 7.58 1.57
N LYS A 22 27.21 6.35 2.04
CA LYS A 22 25.94 5.66 2.05
C LYS A 22 25.01 6.66 2.72
N SER A 23 24.22 7.37 1.92
CA SER A 23 23.00 8.00 2.39
C SER A 23 22.25 6.90 3.12
N ALA A 24 22.41 6.90 4.45
CA ALA A 24 21.48 6.27 5.35
C ALA A 24 20.14 6.84 4.93
N LYS A 25 19.43 6.03 4.15
CA LYS A 25 18.11 6.31 3.64
C LYS A 25 17.31 6.66 4.90
N ASN A 26 16.76 7.86 4.95
CA ASN A 26 15.90 8.26 6.07
C ASN A 26 14.76 7.24 6.09
N ASP A 27 14.89 6.20 6.94
CA ASP A 27 13.90 5.14 7.16
C ASP A 27 12.68 5.67 7.93
N THR A 28 12.55 6.99 8.05
CA THR A 28 11.36 7.67 8.54
C THR A 28 10.44 7.88 7.34
N PRO A 29 9.25 7.23 7.33
CA PRO A 29 8.23 7.55 6.34
C PRO A 29 7.99 9.06 6.36
N GLN A 30 7.98 9.68 5.19
CA GLN A 30 7.76 11.12 5.12
C GLN A 30 6.38 11.43 5.75
N PRO A 31 6.22 12.55 6.49
CA PRO A 31 4.95 12.86 7.16
C PRO A 31 3.71 12.75 6.26
N LEU A 32 3.87 13.03 4.96
CA LEU A 32 2.84 12.85 3.94
C LEU A 32 2.42 11.38 3.75
N GLU A 33 3.37 10.45 3.72
CA GLU A 33 3.10 9.01 3.57
C GLU A 33 2.37 8.45 4.79
N MET A 34 2.76 8.92 5.99
CA MET A 34 2.05 8.56 7.23
C MET A 34 0.61 9.04 7.21
N LEU A 35 0.37 10.29 6.77
CA LEU A 35 -0.97 10.86 6.67
C LEU A 35 -1.84 10.13 5.64
N GLN A 36 -1.30 9.85 4.45
CA GLN A 36 -2.00 9.09 3.43
C GLN A 36 -2.40 7.69 3.92
N LYS A 37 -1.52 7.03 4.67
CA LYS A 37 -1.82 5.74 5.29
C LYS A 37 -2.95 5.88 6.32
N SER A 38 -2.87 6.87 7.22
CA SER A 38 -3.92 7.06 8.23
C SER A 38 -5.28 7.41 7.62
N ASP A 39 -5.30 8.19 6.53
CA ASP A 39 -6.55 8.54 5.83
C ASP A 39 -7.20 7.30 5.21
N LEU A 40 -6.40 6.40 4.64
CA LEU A 40 -6.89 5.14 4.08
C LEU A 40 -7.48 4.22 5.16
N GLU A 41 -6.81 4.12 6.31
CA GLU A 41 -7.31 3.38 7.48
C GLU A 41 -8.62 4.00 8.00
N MET A 42 -8.67 5.33 8.11
CA MET A 42 -9.84 6.07 8.57
C MET A 42 -11.04 5.88 7.64
N VAL A 43 -10.84 5.81 6.33
CA VAL A 43 -11.92 5.56 5.35
C VAL A 43 -12.63 4.21 5.59
N ARG A 44 -11.92 3.17 6.06
CA ARG A 44 -12.56 1.89 6.42
C ARG A 44 -13.45 2.03 7.64
N VAL A 45 -12.96 2.71 8.67
CA VAL A 45 -13.72 3.00 9.90
C VAL A 45 -14.96 3.84 9.60
N LEU A 46 -14.82 4.91 8.81
CA LEU A 46 -15.94 5.76 8.41
C LEU A 46 -17.02 4.97 7.68
N ASP A 47 -16.64 4.10 6.74
CA ASP A 47 -17.58 3.26 6.02
C ASP A 47 -18.36 2.34 6.98
N ASP A 48 -17.69 1.68 7.91
CA ASP A 48 -18.36 0.79 8.87
C ASP A 48 -19.27 1.55 9.85
N LEU A 49 -18.89 2.77 10.25
CA LEU A 49 -19.74 3.66 11.02
C LEU A 49 -20.98 4.10 10.23
N ILE A 50 -20.82 4.51 8.97
CA ILE A 50 -21.95 4.87 8.10
C ILE A 50 -22.91 3.69 7.97
N TYR A 51 -22.40 2.48 7.70
CA TYR A 51 -23.23 1.27 7.66
C TYR A 51 -23.91 0.96 8.99
N LEU A 52 -23.24 1.17 10.11
CA LEU A 52 -23.83 0.99 11.44
C LEU A 52 -24.98 1.98 11.67
N LEU A 53 -24.80 3.25 11.31
CA LEU A 53 -25.83 4.28 11.46
C LEU A 53 -27.04 4.02 10.56
N ILE A 54 -26.80 3.59 9.31
CA ILE A 54 -27.86 3.18 8.38
C ILE A 54 -28.64 1.98 8.94
N ARG A 55 -27.94 0.94 9.43
CA ARG A 55 -28.59 -0.25 10.01
C ARG A 55 -29.41 0.05 11.26
N LYS A 56 -28.97 1.04 12.05
CA LYS A 56 -29.73 1.52 13.22
C LYS A 56 -30.87 2.48 12.85
N GLY A 57 -31.02 2.83 11.57
CA GLY A 57 -32.01 3.79 11.09
C GLY A 57 -31.76 5.24 11.56
N VAL A 58 -30.52 5.56 11.95
CA VAL A 58 -30.16 6.92 12.40
C VAL A 58 -30.03 7.89 11.23
N ILE A 59 -29.53 7.39 10.09
CA ILE A 59 -29.48 8.10 8.81
C ILE A 59 -29.93 7.16 7.70
N ALA A 60 -30.50 7.69 6.63
CA ALA A 60 -30.73 6.96 5.38
C ALA A 60 -29.60 7.25 4.38
N ILE A 61 -29.38 6.35 3.42
CA ILE A 61 -28.38 6.60 2.37
C ILE A 61 -28.72 7.83 1.53
N THR A 62 -30.01 8.11 1.35
CA THR A 62 -30.53 9.27 0.61
C THR A 62 -30.21 10.60 1.28
N ASP A 63 -29.83 10.59 2.57
CA ASP A 63 -29.47 11.80 3.33
C ASP A 63 -28.05 12.27 3.00
N LEU A 64 -27.24 11.42 2.35
CA LEU A 64 -25.86 11.72 1.99
C LEU A 64 -25.78 12.41 0.62
N PRO A 65 -24.74 13.21 0.33
CA PRO A 65 -24.53 13.81 -0.99
C PRO A 65 -24.50 12.75 -2.11
N PRO A 66 -24.99 13.05 -3.34
CA PRO A 66 -25.08 12.07 -4.43
C PRO A 66 -23.77 11.31 -4.70
N MET A 67 -22.64 12.01 -4.62
CA MET A 67 -21.32 11.39 -4.79
C MET A 67 -20.97 10.40 -3.68
N ALA A 68 -21.38 10.68 -2.44
CA ALA A 68 -21.16 9.76 -1.32
C ALA A 68 -22.03 8.51 -1.47
N GLN A 69 -23.28 8.66 -1.92
CA GLN A 69 -24.17 7.53 -2.20
C GLN A 69 -23.56 6.57 -3.23
N VAL A 70 -23.12 7.09 -4.38
CA VAL A 70 -22.48 6.30 -5.43
C VAL A 70 -21.24 5.57 -4.92
N LYS A 71 -20.38 6.27 -4.16
CA LYS A 71 -19.16 5.67 -3.60
C LYS A 71 -19.46 4.55 -2.60
N LEU A 72 -20.43 4.74 -1.71
CA LEU A 72 -20.84 3.73 -0.74
C LEU A 72 -21.44 2.50 -1.42
N MET A 73 -22.28 2.69 -2.45
CA MET A 73 -22.85 1.61 -3.25
C MET A 73 -21.78 0.80 -3.99
N ASN A 74 -20.85 1.48 -4.67
CA ASN A 74 -19.74 0.80 -5.35
C ASN A 74 -18.89 -0.01 -4.37
N ARG A 75 -18.67 0.52 -3.15
CA ARG A 75 -17.92 -0.17 -2.10
C ARG A 75 -18.69 -1.36 -1.52
N ALA A 76 -20.01 -1.26 -1.41
CA ALA A 76 -20.89 -2.37 -1.04
C ALA A 76 -20.74 -3.52 -2.04
N ASN A 77 -20.84 -3.20 -3.34
CA ASN A 77 -20.73 -4.17 -4.43
C ASN A 77 -19.35 -4.83 -4.45
N ALA A 78 -18.27 -4.05 -4.34
CA ALA A 78 -16.92 -4.58 -4.28
C ALA A 78 -16.71 -5.52 -3.07
N ARG A 79 -17.32 -5.22 -1.91
CA ARG A 79 -17.30 -6.12 -0.74
C ARG A 79 -18.10 -7.41 -1.00
N GLN A 80 -19.24 -7.33 -1.67
CA GLN A 80 -20.06 -8.51 -2.02
C GLN A 80 -19.37 -9.39 -3.07
N GLU A 81 -18.72 -8.80 -4.07
CA GLU A 81 -17.95 -9.53 -5.08
C GLU A 81 -16.75 -10.23 -4.44
N LEU A 82 -16.02 -9.54 -3.56
CA LEU A 82 -14.87 -10.13 -2.86
C LEU A 82 -15.30 -11.17 -1.83
N GLY A 83 -16.37 -10.91 -1.06
CA GLY A 83 -16.91 -11.86 -0.09
C GLY A 83 -17.58 -13.07 -0.74
N GLY A 84 -18.20 -12.89 -1.91
CA GLY A 84 -18.71 -13.97 -2.74
C GLY A 84 -17.60 -14.81 -3.37
N LEU A 85 -16.51 -14.16 -3.80
CA LEU A 85 -15.29 -14.84 -4.23
C LEU A 85 -14.62 -15.60 -3.08
N GLU A 86 -14.55 -15.03 -1.88
CA GLU A 86 -13.98 -15.66 -0.69
C GLU A 86 -14.87 -16.82 -0.19
N GLN A 87 -16.19 -16.72 -0.32
CA GLN A 87 -17.11 -17.83 -0.08
C GLN A 87 -16.93 -18.95 -1.12
N LEU A 88 -16.73 -18.61 -2.40
CA LEU A 88 -16.51 -19.56 -3.49
C LEU A 88 -15.13 -20.24 -3.39
N LEU A 89 -14.10 -19.50 -2.96
CA LEU A 89 -12.73 -19.98 -2.79
C LEU A 89 -12.51 -20.68 -1.43
N GLY A 90 -13.33 -20.36 -0.41
CA GLY A 90 -13.30 -20.96 0.93
C GLY A 90 -14.23 -22.15 1.12
N SER A 91 -14.81 -22.69 0.05
CA SER A 91 -15.73 -23.85 0.12
C SER A 91 -15.03 -25.22 0.24
N ASP A 92 -13.70 -25.30 0.34
CA ASP A 92 -12.98 -26.58 0.46
C ASP A 92 -11.96 -26.66 1.62
N ASP A 93 -12.13 -25.86 2.67
CA ASP A 93 -11.43 -26.10 3.94
C ASP A 93 -12.45 -26.40 5.04
N ARG A 94 -13.03 -27.60 4.95
CA ARG A 94 -13.44 -28.37 6.13
C ARG A 94 -12.18 -28.70 6.92
N ILE A 95 -11.73 -27.77 7.77
CA ILE A 95 -10.68 -28.05 8.74
C ILE A 95 -11.15 -27.55 10.10
N PHE A 96 -11.65 -28.55 10.85
CA PHE A 96 -12.10 -28.62 12.25
C PHE A 96 -13.54 -28.18 12.56
#